data_AF-A0A960TSQ6-F1
#
_entry.id   AF-A0A960TSQ6-F1
#
_cell.length_a   1.000
_cell.length_b   1.000
_cell.length_c   1.000
_cell.angle_alpha   90.00
_cell.angle_beta   90.00
_cell.angle_gamma   90.00
#
_symmetry.space_group_name_H-M   'P 1'
#
loop_
_entity.id
_entity.type
_entity.pdbx_description
1 polymer ?
#
loop_
_entity_poly.entity_id
_entity_poly.type
_entity_poly.pdbx_seq_one_letter_code
_entity_poly.pdbx_strand_id
1 'polypeptide(L)'
;MSFSDSQTPNTLSLFYADRLYRDWQDDPGSVPPPWAAYFARLDGPPTDAIGAPGVGPAASQADLASQNLVDQLIRNYRVRGHRTARLNPLADPPPAPPELTLDYYGFSEADLDRVFSAGTLAP
;
A
#
# COMPACT_ATOMS: atom_id res chain seq x y z
N MET A 1 -22.74 31.28 -14.47
CA MET A 1 -22.18 29.91 -14.54
C MET A 1 -21.30 29.71 -13.31
N SER A 2 -21.81 29.05 -12.27
CA SER A 2 -21.01 28.72 -11.07
C SER A 2 -20.38 27.35 -11.26
N PHE A 3 -19.06 27.30 -11.24
CA PHE A 3 -18.31 26.05 -11.15
C PHE A 3 -18.38 25.55 -9.70
N SER A 4 -19.08 24.44 -9.47
CA SER A 4 -18.93 23.70 -8.20
C SER A 4 -17.60 22.99 -8.27
N ASP A 5 -16.59 23.57 -7.63
CA ASP A 5 -15.27 22.99 -7.47
C ASP A 5 -15.37 21.87 -6.42
N SER A 6 -15.68 20.65 -6.88
CA SER A 6 -15.72 19.47 -6.01
C SER A 6 -14.28 19.02 -5.74
N GLN A 7 -13.57 19.78 -4.90
CA GLN A 7 -12.22 19.46 -4.48
C GLN A 7 -12.27 18.21 -3.59
N THR A 8 -12.01 17.05 -4.20
CA THR A 8 -11.91 15.78 -3.48
C THR A 8 -10.82 15.85 -2.43
N PRO A 9 -10.98 15.21 -1.24
CA PRO A 9 -9.95 15.24 -0.21
C PRO A 9 -8.60 14.77 -0.74
N ASN A 10 -7.62 15.67 -0.71
CA ASN A 10 -6.25 15.36 -1.08
C ASN A 10 -5.38 15.36 0.17
N THR A 11 -4.93 14.18 0.59
CA THR A 11 -4.09 13.98 1.77
C THR A 11 -2.60 14.17 1.48
N LEU A 12 -2.20 14.40 0.23
CA LEU A 12 -0.79 14.60 -0.18
C LEU A 12 -0.21 15.94 0.32
N SER A 13 -1.06 16.84 0.84
CA SER A 13 -0.66 18.09 1.46
C SER A 13 -1.04 18.08 2.94
N LEU A 14 -0.15 17.55 3.79
CA LEU A 14 -0.38 17.41 5.24
C LEU A 14 -0.79 18.75 5.90
N PHE A 15 -0.15 19.86 5.53
CA PHE A 15 -0.45 21.19 6.07
C PHE A 15 -1.85 21.71 5.70
N TYR A 16 -2.33 21.37 4.49
CA TYR A 16 -3.65 21.78 4.02
C TYR A 16 -4.76 20.99 4.73
N ALA A 17 -4.58 19.67 4.83
CA ALA A 17 -5.50 18.80 5.56
C ALA A 17 -5.57 19.16 7.05
N ASP A 18 -4.43 19.49 7.66
CA ASP A 18 -4.32 19.89 9.07
C ASP A 18 -4.99 21.24 9.36
N ARG A 19 -4.92 22.22 8.45
CA ARG A 19 -5.71 23.45 8.57
C ARG A 19 -7.21 23.15 8.49
N LEU A 20 -7.65 22.43 7.44
CA LEU A 20 -9.06 22.11 7.26
C LEU A 20 -9.65 21.31 8.42
N TYR A 21 -8.87 20.42 9.02
CA TYR A 21 -9.30 19.64 10.16
C TYR A 21 -9.56 20.51 11.39
N ARG A 22 -8.69 21.49 11.66
CA ARG A 22 -8.91 22.48 12.75
C ARG A 22 -10.17 23.31 12.49
N ASP A 23 -10.33 23.81 11.27
CA ASP A 23 -11.49 24.62 10.90
C ASP A 23 -12.80 23.81 11.07
N TRP A 24 -12.78 22.51 10.76
CA TRP A 24 -13.92 21.60 10.95
C TRP A 24 -14.22 21.28 12.42
N GLN A 25 -13.19 21.19 13.28
CA GLN A 25 -13.38 20.99 14.72
C GLN A 25 -14.09 22.18 15.38
N ASP A 26 -13.80 23.40 14.92
CA ASP A 26 -14.43 24.62 15.41
C ASP A 26 -15.84 24.80 14.83
N ASP A 27 -16.01 24.57 13.53
CA ASP A 27 -17.32 24.59 12.85
C ASP A 27 -17.37 23.57 11.69
N PRO A 28 -18.17 22.49 11.82
CA PRO A 28 -18.31 21.49 10.77
C PRO A 28 -18.82 22.03 9.42
N GLY A 29 -19.48 23.19 9.41
CA GLY A 29 -19.97 23.88 8.21
C GLY A 29 -18.89 24.69 7.47
N SER A 30 -17.73 24.92 8.08
CA SER A 30 -16.65 25.76 7.53
C SER A 30 -15.78 25.04 6.48
N VAL A 31 -15.93 23.73 6.31
CA VAL A 31 -15.20 22.93 5.32
C VAL A 31 -16.09 22.45 4.18
N PRO A 32 -15.51 22.17 2.98
CA PRO A 32 -16.27 21.60 1.88
C PRO A 32 -16.97 20.28 2.27
N PRO A 33 -18.17 19.98 1.74
CA PRO A 33 -18.92 18.78 2.11
C PRO A 33 -18.16 17.45 2.00
N PRO A 34 -17.28 17.21 1.00
CA PRO A 34 -16.47 16.00 0.94
C PRO A 34 -15.48 15.87 2.12
N TRP A 35 -14.95 16.99 2.61
CA TRP A 35 -14.03 17.04 3.76
C TRP A 35 -14.77 16.85 5.08
N ALA A 36 -15.95 17.47 5.25
CA ALA A 36 -16.79 17.25 6.44
C ALA A 36 -17.16 15.77 6.60
N ALA A 37 -17.56 15.11 5.51
CA ALA A 37 -17.88 13.67 5.52
C ALA A 37 -16.64 12.80 5.81
N TYR A 38 -15.47 13.20 5.30
CA TYR A 38 -14.19 12.52 5.57
C TYR A 38 -13.79 12.63 7.05
N PHE A 39 -13.84 13.83 7.64
CA PHE A 39 -13.47 14.04 9.04
C PHE A 39 -14.47 13.40 10.02
N ALA A 40 -15.77 13.49 9.76
CA ALA A 40 -16.79 12.83 10.58
C ALA A 40 -16.62 11.30 10.62
N ARG A 41 -16.06 10.70 9.55
CA ARG A 41 -15.73 9.27 9.48
C ARG A 41 -14.43 8.94 10.23
N LEU A 42 -13.49 9.88 10.32
CA LEU A 42 -12.26 9.72 11.13
C LEU A 42 -12.55 9.77 12.64
N ASP A 43 -13.44 10.66 13.08
CA ASP A 43 -13.79 10.85 14.50
C ASP A 43 -14.93 9.94 14.99
N GLY A 44 -15.58 9.20 14.09
CA GLY A 44 -16.58 8.20 14.44
C GLY A 44 -15.99 7.03 15.23
N PRO A 45 -16.83 6.15 15.81
CA PRO A 45 -16.34 4.85 16.31
C PRO A 45 -15.53 4.17 15.20
N PRO A 46 -14.46 3.42 15.52
CA PRO A 46 -13.58 2.83 14.52
C PRO A 46 -14.37 1.85 13.64
N THR A 47 -14.97 2.39 12.59
CA THR A 47 -15.52 1.67 11.46
C THR A 47 -14.42 1.67 10.42
N ASP A 48 -14.07 0.47 9.94
CA ASP A 48 -12.93 0.11 9.07
C ASP A 48 -12.86 0.90 7.76
N ALA A 49 -12.58 2.19 7.86
CA ALA A 49 -13.05 3.09 6.84
C ALA A 49 -12.08 4.27 6.65
N ILE A 50 -10.96 3.99 5.98
CA ILE A 50 -10.24 4.94 5.12
C ILE A 50 -9.78 4.12 3.89
N GLY A 51 -10.59 3.95 2.83
CA GLY A 51 -10.56 4.87 1.69
C GLY A 51 -9.57 4.46 0.58
N ALA A 52 -9.69 3.25 0.00
CA ALA A 52 -9.20 2.88 -1.33
C ALA A 52 -10.16 1.84 -1.95
N PRO A 53 -10.38 1.81 -3.29
CA PRO A 53 -11.23 0.81 -3.92
C PRO A 53 -10.52 -0.56 -3.89
N GLY A 54 -11.06 -1.47 -3.08
CA GLY A 54 -10.55 -2.83 -2.92
C GLY A 54 -11.00 -3.41 -1.59
N VAL A 55 -12.31 -3.58 -1.39
CA VAL A 55 -12.84 -4.28 -0.21
C VAL A 55 -12.61 -5.78 -0.40
N GLY A 56 -11.38 -6.20 -0.18
CA GLY A 56 -11.09 -7.53 0.35
C GLY A 56 -11.31 -7.53 1.87
N PRO A 57 -11.40 -8.70 2.51
CA PRO A 57 -11.46 -8.79 3.97
C PRO A 57 -10.29 -8.02 4.60
N ALA A 58 -10.53 -7.37 5.75
CA ALA A 58 -9.49 -6.67 6.51
C ALA A 58 -8.34 -7.64 6.81
N ALA A 59 -7.18 -7.39 6.19
CA ALA A 59 -6.00 -8.24 6.34
C ALA A 59 -5.47 -8.17 7.78
N SER A 60 -5.09 -9.31 8.34
CA SER A 60 -4.49 -9.34 9.68
C SER A 60 -3.13 -8.61 9.67
N GLN A 61 -2.64 -8.18 10.84
CA GLN A 61 -1.30 -7.58 10.95
C GLN A 61 -0.21 -8.53 10.43
N ALA A 62 -0.39 -9.85 10.61
CA ALA A 62 0.50 -10.87 10.06
C ALA A 62 0.44 -10.94 8.53
N ASP A 63 -0.73 -10.76 7.93
CA ASP A 63 -0.90 -10.73 6.47
C ASP A 63 -0.25 -9.48 5.87
N LEU A 64 -0.41 -8.32 6.52
CA LEU A 64 0.26 -7.08 6.10
C LEU A 64 1.78 -7.18 6.20
N ALA A 65 2.30 -7.78 7.28
CA ALA A 65 3.74 -8.05 7.41
C ALA A 65 4.23 -8.98 6.30
N SER A 66 3.48 -10.07 6.01
CA SER A 66 3.79 -10.99 4.92
C SER A 66 3.79 -10.29 3.56
N GLN A 67 2.80 -9.43 3.29
CA GLN A 67 2.72 -8.63 2.07
C GLN A 67 3.96 -7.75 1.89
N ASN A 68 4.42 -7.07 2.94
CA ASN A 68 5.63 -6.23 2.89
C ASN A 68 6.89 -7.05 2.56
N LEU A 69 6.98 -8.29 3.04
CA LEU A 69 8.11 -9.19 2.74
C LEU A 69 8.07 -9.65 1.28
N VAL A 70 6.88 -9.97 0.75
CA VAL A 70 6.68 -10.28 -0.68
C VAL A 70 7.06 -9.09 -1.56
N ASP A 71 6.65 -7.88 -1.21
CA ASP A 71 7.00 -6.67 -1.96
C ASP A 71 8.52 -6.44 -1.99
N GLN A 72 9.21 -6.69 -0.88
CA GLN A 72 10.67 -6.62 -0.80
C GLN A 72 11.35 -7.68 -1.68
N LEU A 73 10.87 -8.92 -1.65
CA LEU A 73 11.36 -10.00 -2.51
C LEU A 73 11.25 -9.60 -3.99
N ILE A 74 10.08 -9.13 -4.42
CA ILE A 74 9.84 -8.68 -5.79
C ILE A 74 10.77 -7.54 -6.17
N ARG A 75 10.92 -6.54 -5.30
CA ARG A 75 11.86 -5.42 -5.53
C ARG A 75 13.29 -5.91 -5.70
N ASN A 76 13.74 -6.85 -4.87
CA ASN A 76 15.09 -7.40 -4.98
C ASN A 76 15.28 -8.18 -6.27
N TYR A 77 14.29 -8.95 -6.71
CA TYR A 77 14.32 -9.58 -8.04
C TYR A 77 14.42 -8.56 -9.17
N ARG A 78 13.68 -7.44 -9.11
CA ARG A 78 13.78 -6.36 -10.11
C ARG A 78 15.18 -5.75 -10.17
N VAL A 79 15.81 -5.49 -9.03
CA VAL A 79 17.11 -4.81 -8.96
C VAL A 79 18.28 -5.78 -9.24
N ARG A 80 18.21 -7.00 -8.71
CA ARG A 80 19.37 -7.94 -8.63
C ARG A 80 19.16 -9.25 -9.37
N GLY A 81 17.96 -9.54 -9.89
CA GLY A 81 17.64 -10.81 -10.53
C GLY A 81 18.53 -11.17 -11.72
N HIS A 82 19.09 -10.16 -12.40
CA HIS A 82 20.07 -10.35 -13.47
C HIS A 82 21.31 -11.16 -13.03
N ARG A 83 21.67 -11.13 -11.73
CA ARG A 83 22.82 -11.89 -11.19
C ARG A 83 22.56 -13.39 -11.13
N THR A 84 21.30 -13.81 -11.12
CA THR A 84 20.88 -15.21 -11.11
C THR A 84 20.42 -15.72 -12.47
N ALA A 85 20.40 -14.84 -13.48
CA ALA A 85 19.96 -15.21 -14.81
C ALA A 85 20.94 -16.18 -15.46
N ARG A 86 20.43 -17.25 -16.07
CA ARG A 86 21.21 -18.21 -16.85
C ARG A 86 21.56 -17.61 -18.22
N LEU A 87 22.53 -16.70 -18.23
CA LEU A 87 22.99 -16.03 -19.45
C LEU A 87 24.06 -16.83 -20.20
N ASN A 88 24.83 -17.66 -19.50
CA ASN A 88 25.86 -18.49 -20.10
C ASN A 88 25.32 -19.92 -20.34
N PRO A 89 25.13 -20.37 -21.59
CA PRO A 89 24.64 -21.70 -21.88
C PRO A 89 25.68 -22.81 -21.61
N LEU A 90 26.96 -22.45 -21.47
CA LEU A 90 28.08 -23.40 -21.28
C LEU A 90 28.48 -23.59 -19.82
N ALA A 91 27.96 -22.78 -18.90
CA ALA A 91 28.25 -22.86 -17.48
C ALA A 91 27.00 -23.21 -16.68
N ASP A 92 27.21 -23.75 -15.48
CA ASP A 92 26.14 -23.92 -14.52
C ASP A 92 25.61 -22.56 -14.06
N PRO A 93 24.30 -22.45 -13.74
CA PRO A 93 23.74 -21.24 -13.19
C PRO A 93 24.44 -20.84 -11.87
N PRO A 94 24.67 -19.54 -11.64
CA PRO A 94 25.18 -19.10 -10.35
C PRO A 94 24.15 -19.38 -9.24
N PRO A 95 24.59 -19.70 -8.01
CA PRO A 95 23.67 -19.88 -6.90
C PRO A 95 22.88 -18.60 -6.64
N ALA A 96 21.60 -18.74 -6.28
CA ALA A 96 20.80 -17.60 -5.91
C ALA A 96 21.36 -16.97 -4.62
N PRO A 97 21.58 -15.64 -4.58
CA PRO A 97 21.95 -14.97 -3.35
C PRO A 97 20.78 -15.06 -2.36
N PRO A 98 21.04 -15.08 -1.04
CA PRO A 98 20.00 -15.31 -0.03
C PRO A 98 18.81 -14.36 -0.17
N GLU A 99 19.03 -13.09 -0.51
CA GLU A 99 17.96 -12.10 -0.67
C GLU A 99 16.98 -12.36 -1.84
N LEU A 100 17.26 -13.37 -2.67
CA LEU A 100 16.37 -13.85 -3.74
C LEU A 100 15.75 -15.22 -3.42
N THR A 101 15.86 -15.70 -2.19
CA THR A 101 15.29 -16.99 -1.75
C THR A 101 14.09 -16.75 -0.84
N LEU A 102 13.12 -17.67 -0.85
CA LEU A 102 11.93 -17.61 0.02
C LEU A 102 12.31 -17.74 1.50
N ASP A 103 13.21 -18.67 1.81
CA ASP A 103 13.70 -18.97 3.15
C ASP A 103 14.26 -17.74 3.87
N TYR A 104 14.94 -16.85 3.14
CA TYR A 104 15.47 -15.59 3.69
C TYR A 104 14.38 -14.69 4.29
N TYR A 105 13.16 -14.76 3.75
CA TYR A 105 11.99 -14.02 4.23
C TYR A 105 11.10 -14.84 5.17
N GLY A 106 11.48 -16.07 5.49
CA GLY A 106 10.69 -16.98 6.32
C GLY A 106 9.51 -17.62 5.60
N PHE A 107 9.47 -17.58 4.27
CA PHE A 107 8.47 -18.30 3.47
C PHE A 107 8.93 -19.72 3.17
N SER A 108 7.96 -20.61 3.05
CA SER A 108 8.17 -22.01 2.67
C SER A 108 7.34 -22.37 1.44
N GLU A 109 7.49 -23.58 0.92
CA GLU A 109 6.65 -24.08 -0.17
C GLU A 109 5.15 -24.08 0.19
N ALA A 110 4.80 -24.21 1.48
CA ALA A 110 3.41 -24.15 1.94
C ALA A 110 2.77 -22.76 1.75
N ASP A 111 3.58 -21.71 1.59
CA ASP A 111 3.11 -20.35 1.36
C ASP A 111 2.86 -20.03 -0.12
N LEU A 112 3.22 -20.93 -1.06
CA LEU A 112 3.11 -20.68 -2.50
C LEU A 112 1.66 -20.54 -2.98
N ASP A 113 0.71 -21.17 -2.30
CA ASP A 113 -0.71 -21.08 -2.62
C ASP A 113 -1.40 -19.84 -2.02
N ARG A 114 -0.67 -19.03 -1.23
CA ARG A 114 -1.20 -17.80 -0.63
C ARG A 114 -1.31 -16.69 -1.66
N VAL A 115 -2.43 -15.95 -1.60
CA VAL A 115 -2.69 -14.83 -2.51
C VAL A 115 -2.21 -13.52 -1.87
N PHE A 116 -1.39 -12.78 -2.62
CA PHE A 116 -0.89 -11.46 -2.23
C PHE A 116 -1.28 -10.41 -3.28
N SER A 117 -1.37 -9.15 -2.85
CA SER A 117 -1.66 -8.03 -3.75
C SER A 117 -0.41 -7.60 -4.51
N ALA A 118 -0.53 -7.32 -5.80
CA ALA A 118 0.53 -6.75 -6.64
C ALA A 118 0.35 -5.25 -6.90
N GLY A 119 -0.64 -4.60 -6.28
CA GLY A 119 -1.05 -3.22 -6.59
C GLY A 119 0.03 -2.17 -6.31
N THR A 120 0.88 -2.38 -5.32
CA THR A 120 1.98 -1.47 -4.94
C THR A 120 3.13 -1.46 -5.96
N LEU A 121 3.12 -2.38 -6.95
CA LEU A 121 4.22 -2.62 -7.88
C LEU A 121 4.12 -1.84 -9.20
N ALA A 122 3.14 -0.93 -9.31
CA ALA A 122 2.93 -0.06 -10.46
C ALA A 122 4.22 0.75 -10.80
N PRO A 123 4.50 0.97 -12.09
CA PRO A 123 5.75 1.55 -12.57
C PRO A 123 5.98 3.00 -12.13
#